data_AF-A0A2M9PZU9-F1
#
_entry.id   AF-A0A2M9PZU9-F1
#
_cell.length_a   1.000
_cell.length_b   1.000
_cell.length_c   1.000
_cell.angle_alpha   90.00
_cell.angle_beta   90.00
_cell.angle_gamma   90.00
#
_symmetry.space_group_name_H-M   'P 1'
#
loop_
_entity.id
_entity.type
_entity.pdbx_description
1 polymer ?
#
loop_
_entity_poly.entity_id
_entity_poly.type
_entity_poly.pdbx_seq_one_letter_code
_entity_poly.pdbx_strand_id
1 'polypeptide(L)'
;MGNVYSAQNIASYLIYELNEGHVFVNNMSIQNILASVERKWQEIFGHSAYKEFVDAKEESYTIKEVFEAYESYGASHIPLPATEYYLKYGTFQLVERTYAIPNFTQEEVRLVQQALTQYRYKLLANAS
;
A
#
# COMPACT_ATOMS: atom_id res chain seq x y z
N MET A 1 10.13 -0.01 20.12
CA MET A 1 9.89 -0.75 18.87
C MET A 1 8.47 -0.44 18.46
N GLY A 2 8.27 0.32 17.38
CA GLY A 2 6.93 0.58 16.87
C GLY A 2 6.48 -0.48 15.88
N ASN A 3 5.23 -0.40 15.45
CA ASN A 3 4.64 -1.40 14.56
C ASN A 3 5.23 -1.30 13.15
N VAL A 4 5.49 -2.46 12.56
CA VAL A 4 5.96 -2.58 11.18
C VAL A 4 5.07 -3.58 10.47
N TYR A 5 4.60 -3.24 9.29
CA TYR A 5 3.61 -3.99 8.52
C TYR A 5 4.21 -4.47 7.20
N SER A 6 3.61 -5.49 6.59
CA SER A 6 3.95 -5.79 5.20
C SER A 6 3.42 -4.65 4.32
N ALA A 7 4.25 -4.20 3.40
CA ALA A 7 3.88 -3.24 2.38
C ALA A 7 2.67 -3.72 1.56
N GLN A 8 2.52 -5.03 1.35
CA GLN A 8 1.36 -5.60 0.68
C GLN A 8 0.07 -5.46 1.48
N ASN A 9 0.14 -5.60 2.82
CA ASN A 9 -1.03 -5.33 3.67
C ASN A 9 -1.43 -3.85 3.57
N ILE A 10 -0.47 -2.93 3.66
CA ILE A 10 -0.74 -1.50 3.53
C ILE A 10 -1.29 -1.18 2.13
N ALA A 11 -0.69 -1.71 1.06
CA ALA A 11 -1.18 -1.56 -0.32
C ALA A 11 -2.62 -2.06 -0.46
N SER A 12 -2.96 -3.18 0.16
CA SER A 12 -4.31 -3.72 0.14
C SER A 12 -5.33 -2.80 0.80
N TYR A 13 -4.98 -2.22 1.94
CA TYR A 13 -5.79 -1.19 2.58
C TYR A 13 -6.00 0.01 1.65
N LEU A 14 -4.94 0.51 1.01
CA LEU A 14 -5.04 1.63 0.07
C LEU A 14 -5.95 1.33 -1.13
N ILE A 15 -5.81 0.14 -1.73
CA ILE A 15 -6.64 -0.27 -2.87
C ILE A 15 -8.11 -0.37 -2.45
N TYR A 16 -8.42 -0.97 -1.29
CA TYR A 16 -9.79 -1.02 -0.79
C TYR A 16 -10.37 0.39 -0.60
N GLU A 17 -9.66 1.28 0.08
CA GLU A 17 -10.14 2.66 0.34
C GLU A 17 -10.31 3.49 -0.95
N LEU A 18 -9.48 3.26 -1.96
CA LEU A 18 -9.59 3.95 -3.25
C LEU A 18 -10.75 3.40 -4.07
N ASN A 19 -10.93 2.08 -4.09
CA ASN A 19 -12.00 1.44 -4.86
C ASN A 19 -13.39 1.72 -4.26
N GLU A 20 -13.53 1.70 -2.93
CA GLU A 20 -14.75 2.13 -2.24
C GLU A 20 -15.07 3.61 -2.53
N GLY A 21 -14.05 4.44 -2.70
CA GLY A 21 -14.20 5.84 -3.11
C GLY A 21 -14.36 6.06 -4.62
N HIS A 22 -14.43 5.00 -5.43
CA HIS A 22 -14.39 5.04 -6.89
C HIS A 22 -13.23 5.89 -7.46
N VAL A 23 -12.09 5.89 -6.78
CA VAL A 23 -10.89 6.64 -7.16
C VAL A 23 -9.98 5.73 -7.98
N PHE A 24 -9.52 6.25 -9.11
CA PHE A 24 -8.55 5.56 -9.95
C PHE A 24 -7.24 5.29 -9.20
N VAL A 25 -6.79 4.05 -9.23
CA VAL A 25 -5.50 3.60 -8.69
C VAL A 25 -4.84 2.63 -9.67
N ASN A 26 -3.54 2.81 -9.93
CA ASN A 26 -2.70 1.93 -10.74
C ASN A 26 -1.36 1.65 -10.03
N ASN A 27 -0.50 0.82 -10.60
CA ASN A 27 0.73 0.35 -9.94
C ASN A 27 1.63 1.51 -9.49
N MET A 28 1.88 2.48 -10.37
CA MET A 28 2.68 3.67 -10.05
C MET A 28 2.04 4.54 -8.96
N SER A 29 0.71 4.67 -8.97
CA SER A 29 -0.01 5.42 -7.94
C SER A 29 0.15 4.78 -6.57
N ILE A 30 0.11 3.45 -6.48
CA ILE A 30 0.34 2.73 -5.21
C ILE A 30 1.73 3.03 -4.68
N GLN A 31 2.77 2.93 -5.51
CA GLN A 31 4.15 3.21 -5.10
C GLN A 31 4.29 4.66 -4.57
N ASN A 32 3.67 5.63 -5.25
CA ASN A 32 3.69 7.03 -4.82
C ASN A 32 2.97 7.25 -3.48
N ILE A 33 1.84 6.56 -3.24
CA ILE A 33 1.13 6.66 -1.97
C ILE A 33 1.94 5.99 -0.85
N LEU A 34 2.51 4.82 -1.11
CA LEU A 34 3.37 4.11 -0.16
C LEU A 34 4.61 4.93 0.21
N ALA A 35 5.21 5.64 -0.74
CA ALA A 35 6.29 6.60 -0.48
C ALA A 35 5.85 7.73 0.46
N SER A 36 4.66 8.27 0.25
CA SER A 36 4.10 9.34 1.10
C SER A 36 3.78 8.85 2.51
N VAL A 37 3.26 7.62 2.63
CA VAL A 37 3.04 6.94 3.91
C VAL A 37 4.38 6.77 4.63
N GLU A 38 5.40 6.22 3.97
CA GLU A 38 6.72 5.98 4.59
C GLU A 38 7.35 7.26 5.10
N ARG A 39 7.35 8.32 4.28
CA ARG A 39 7.92 9.61 4.69
C ARG A 39 7.23 10.14 5.94
N LYS A 40 5.89 10.16 5.96
CA LYS A 40 5.11 10.59 7.11
C LYS A 40 5.34 9.67 8.33
N TRP A 41 5.50 8.38 8.10
CA TRP A 41 5.72 7.38 9.15
C TRP A 41 7.07 7.59 9.83
N GLN A 42 8.13 7.79 9.03
CA GLN A 42 9.45 8.13 9.54
C GLN A 42 9.46 9.48 10.28
N GLU A 43 8.74 10.50 9.78
CA GLU A 43 8.61 11.80 10.44
C GLU A 43 7.94 11.71 11.81
N ILE A 44 6.91 10.87 11.96
CA ILE A 44 6.10 10.79 13.19
C ILE A 44 6.67 9.77 14.18
N PHE A 45 7.05 8.58 13.69
CA PHE A 45 7.43 7.44 14.54
C PHE A 45 8.94 7.17 14.55
N GLY A 46 9.72 7.80 13.66
CA GLY A 46 11.18 7.66 13.63
C GLY A 46 11.70 6.33 13.08
N HIS A 47 10.83 5.52 12.46
CA HIS A 47 11.20 4.24 11.84
C HIS A 47 10.32 3.96 10.60
N SER A 48 10.67 2.91 9.86
CA SER A 48 9.92 2.51 8.66
C SER A 48 8.56 1.89 9.00
N ALA A 49 7.57 2.09 8.11
CA ALA A 49 6.28 1.42 8.16
C ALA A 49 6.37 -0.03 7.64
N TYR A 50 7.37 -0.32 6.81
CA TYR A 50 7.44 -1.54 6.00
C TYR A 50 8.48 -2.54 6.50
N LYS A 51 8.15 -3.82 6.35
CA LYS A 51 9.08 -4.93 6.63
C LYS A 51 10.01 -5.18 5.46
N GLU A 52 9.52 -4.94 4.25
CA GLU A 52 10.20 -5.15 2.98
C GLU A 52 11.26 -4.09 2.73
N PHE A 53 12.20 -4.43 1.84
CA PHE A 53 13.22 -3.48 1.44
C PHE A 53 12.63 -2.43 0.50
N VAL A 54 12.94 -1.17 0.79
CA VAL A 54 12.52 -0.03 -0.01
C VAL A 54 13.70 0.42 -0.87
N ASP A 55 13.58 0.36 -2.20
CA ASP A 55 14.52 1.02 -3.10
C ASP A 55 14.10 2.48 -3.26
N ALA A 56 14.78 3.38 -2.56
CA ALA A 56 14.61 4.82 -2.66
C ALA A 56 15.84 5.41 -3.36
N LYS A 57 15.79 5.49 -4.70
CA LYS A 57 16.73 6.32 -5.47
C LYS A 57 16.22 7.76 -5.49
N GLU A 58 17.11 8.71 -5.78
CA GLU A 58 16.88 10.17 -5.65
C GLU A 58 15.55 10.67 -6.28
N GLU A 59 15.00 9.94 -7.28
CA GLU A 59 13.71 10.28 -7.91
C GLU A 59 12.70 9.11 -7.99
N SER A 60 13.01 7.94 -7.44
CA SER A 60 12.13 6.77 -7.53
C SER A 60 12.04 6.03 -6.20
N TYR A 61 10.82 5.93 -5.67
CA TYR A 61 10.49 5.08 -4.55
C TYR A 61 9.82 3.81 -5.08
N THR A 62 10.37 2.65 -4.77
CA THR A 62 9.80 1.38 -5.21
C THR A 62 9.97 0.31 -4.15
N ILE A 63 8.85 -0.28 -3.76
CA ILE A 63 8.81 -1.54 -3.02
C ILE A 63 8.62 -2.63 -4.04
N LYS A 64 9.68 -3.41 -4.27
CA LYS A 64 9.78 -4.38 -5.35
C LYS A 64 8.62 -5.38 -5.31
N GLU A 65 8.34 -5.92 -4.14
CA GLU A 65 7.29 -6.92 -3.91
C GLU A 65 5.91 -6.41 -4.31
N VAL A 66 5.61 -5.15 -3.96
CA VAL A 66 4.36 -4.51 -4.35
C VAL A 66 4.34 -4.21 -5.85
N PHE A 67 5.45 -3.72 -6.39
CA PHE A 67 5.52 -3.36 -7.81
C PHE A 67 5.31 -4.57 -8.71
N GLU A 68 5.99 -5.67 -8.43
CA GLU A 68 5.88 -6.93 -9.17
C GLU A 68 4.47 -7.52 -9.06
N ALA A 69 3.84 -7.45 -7.88
CA ALA A 69 2.49 -7.98 -7.67
C ALA A 69 1.41 -7.28 -8.51
N TYR A 70 1.61 -6.01 -8.87
CA TYR A 70 0.67 -5.24 -9.68
C TYR A 70 1.22 -4.90 -11.08
N GLU A 71 2.35 -5.46 -11.48
CA GLU A 71 2.99 -5.20 -12.78
C GLU A 71 2.05 -5.51 -13.94
N SER A 72 1.27 -6.59 -13.85
CA SER A 72 0.31 -7.02 -14.87
C SER A 72 -0.77 -5.98 -15.17
N TYR A 73 -1.10 -5.11 -14.21
CA TYR A 73 -2.06 -4.04 -14.41
C TYR A 73 -1.43 -2.83 -15.10
N GLY A 74 -0.11 -2.66 -15.03
CA GLY A 74 0.60 -1.53 -15.64
C GLY A 74 -0.04 -0.18 -15.32
N ALA A 75 -0.53 0.50 -16.36
CA ALA A 75 -1.22 1.78 -16.25
C ALA A 75 -2.73 1.65 -16.00
N SER A 76 -3.30 0.45 -16.06
CA SER A 76 -4.73 0.20 -15.84
C SER A 76 -5.11 0.27 -14.37
N HIS A 77 -6.41 0.45 -14.13
CA HIS A 77 -6.96 0.46 -12.79
C HIS A 77 -6.83 -0.91 -12.11
N ILE A 78 -6.46 -0.92 -10.82
CA ILE A 78 -6.36 -2.12 -10.00
C ILE A 78 -7.69 -2.32 -9.24
N PRO A 79 -8.51 -3.32 -9.60
CA PRO A 79 -9.83 -3.51 -9.01
C PRO A 79 -9.79 -4.23 -7.65
N LEU A 80 -8.76 -5.05 -7.41
CA LEU A 80 -8.64 -5.87 -6.22
C LEU A 80 -7.17 -5.92 -5.76
N PRO A 81 -6.93 -6.04 -4.43
CA PRO A 81 -5.60 -6.29 -3.92
C PRO A 81 -5.03 -7.63 -4.38
N ALA A 82 -3.70 -7.72 -4.31
CA ALA A 82 -2.96 -8.95 -4.55
C ALA A 82 -3.36 -10.04 -3.55
N THR A 83 -3.14 -11.28 -3.97
CA THR A 83 -3.36 -12.47 -3.16
C THR A 83 -2.04 -13.05 -2.67
N GLU A 84 -2.07 -13.64 -1.49
CA GLU A 84 -0.98 -14.44 -0.95
C GLU A 84 -1.40 -15.90 -0.83
N TYR A 85 -0.45 -16.80 -1.03
CA TYR A 85 -0.62 -18.21 -0.74
C TYR A 85 -0.28 -18.46 0.73
N TYR A 86 -1.27 -18.93 1.48
CA TYR A 86 -1.14 -19.24 2.90
C TYR A 86 -1.33 -20.75 3.14
N LEU A 87 -0.39 -21.37 3.85
CA LEU A 87 -0.54 -22.73 4.34
C LEU A 87 -1.23 -22.71 5.70
N LYS A 88 -2.49 -23.17 5.75
CA LYS A 88 -3.22 -23.26 7.02
C LYS A 88 -2.65 -24.40 7.86
N TYR A 89 -2.18 -24.07 9.05
CA TYR A 89 -1.64 -25.05 10.01
C TYR A 89 -2.65 -26.20 10.23
N GLY A 90 -2.17 -27.44 10.10
CA GLY A 90 -3.00 -28.64 10.15
C GLY A 90 -3.62 -29.08 8.81
N THR A 91 -3.30 -28.39 7.71
CA THR A 91 -3.71 -28.79 6.35
C THR A 91 -2.53 -28.75 5.39
N PHE A 92 -2.52 -29.63 4.38
CA PHE A 92 -1.50 -29.66 3.31
C PHE A 92 -1.94 -28.90 2.05
N GLN A 93 -2.92 -27.99 2.18
CA GLN A 93 -3.46 -27.23 1.06
C GLN A 93 -3.04 -25.77 1.19
N LEU A 94 -2.38 -25.26 0.16
CA LEU A 94 -2.17 -23.83 -0.03
C LEU A 94 -3.51 -23.19 -0.36
N VAL A 95 -3.89 -22.18 0.41
CA VAL A 95 -5.10 -21.41 0.19
C VAL A 95 -4.69 -20.02 -0.29
N GLU A 96 -5.26 -19.60 -1.41
CA GLU A 96 -5.11 -18.24 -1.90
C GLU A 96 -6.06 -17.32 -1.14
N ARG A 97 -5.54 -16.21 -0.61
CA ARG A 97 -6.35 -15.18 0.05
C ARG A 97 -5.86 -13.79 -0.31
N THR A 98 -6.74 -12.80 -0.31
CA THR A 98 -6.30 -11.40 -0.39
C THR A 98 -5.48 -11.03 0.84
N TYR A 99 -4.48 -10.17 0.64
CA TYR A 99 -3.72 -9.60 1.75
C TYR A 99 -4.66 -8.91 2.74
N ALA A 100 -4.48 -9.22 4.02
CA ALA A 100 -5.29 -8.65 5.09
C ALA A 100 -5.01 -7.15 5.26
N ILE A 101 -6.02 -6.41 5.74
CA ILE A 101 -5.84 -5.03 6.18
C ILE A 101 -4.95 -5.03 7.44
N PRO A 102 -3.93 -4.17 7.54
CA PRO A 102 -3.11 -4.05 8.73
C PRO A 102 -3.94 -3.71 9.96
N ASN A 103 -3.60 -4.29 11.12
CA ASN A 103 -4.20 -3.94 12.40
C ASN A 103 -3.63 -2.61 12.92
N PHE A 104 -3.90 -1.53 12.19
CA PHE A 104 -3.41 -0.19 12.52
C PHE A 104 -3.95 0.31 13.86
N THR A 105 -3.14 1.08 14.58
CA THR A 105 -3.63 1.94 15.65
C THR A 105 -4.40 3.14 15.06
N GLN A 106 -5.18 3.84 15.88
CA GLN A 106 -5.94 5.01 15.41
C GLN A 106 -5.04 6.11 14.82
N GLU A 107 -3.85 6.30 15.38
CA GLU A 107 -2.88 7.29 14.89
C GLU A 107 -2.32 6.88 13.53
N GLU A 108 -2.01 5.60 13.36
CA GLU A 108 -1.52 5.03 12.10
C GLU A 108 -2.59 5.11 11.00
N VAL A 109 -3.86 4.79 11.31
CA VAL A 109 -4.97 4.98 10.37
C VAL A 109 -5.06 6.43 9.92
N ARG A 110 -4.96 7.38 10.86
CA ARG A 110 -5.03 8.82 10.55
C ARG A 110 -3.91 9.24 9.61
N LEU A 111 -2.70 8.75 9.83
CA LEU A 111 -1.54 9.02 8.98
C LEU A 111 -1.76 8.52 7.54
N VAL A 112 -2.20 7.26 7.40
CA VAL A 112 -2.45 6.66 6.08
C VAL A 112 -3.60 7.38 5.36
N GLN A 113 -4.66 7.74 6.08
CA GLN A 113 -5.78 8.53 5.55
C GLN A 113 -5.36 9.94 5.09
N GLN A 114 -4.41 10.58 5.78
CA GLN A 114 -3.83 11.83 5.30
C GLN A 114 -3.08 11.66 3.98
N ALA A 115 -2.32 10.57 3.82
CA ALA A 115 -1.63 10.28 2.56
C ALA A 115 -2.63 10.05 1.42
N LEU A 116 -3.71 9.29 1.67
CA LEU A 116 -4.81 9.09 0.71
C LEU A 116 -5.50 10.40 0.33
N THR A 117 -5.79 11.26 1.30
CA THR A 117 -6.43 12.57 1.05
C THR A 117 -5.55 13.45 0.18
N GLN A 118 -4.24 13.49 0.44
CA GLN A 118 -3.29 14.23 -0.39
C GLN A 118 -3.24 13.70 -1.82
N TYR A 119 -3.31 12.37 -2.01
CA TYR A 119 -3.38 11.76 -3.33
C TYR A 119 -4.66 12.14 -4.08
N ARG A 120 -5.82 12.02 -3.43
CA ARG A 120 -7.12 12.42 -4.00
C ARG A 120 -7.12 13.89 -4.42
N TYR A 121 -6.54 14.77 -3.60
CA TYR A 121 -6.41 16.19 -3.93
C TYR A 121 -5.52 16.42 -5.17
N LYS A 122 -4.38 15.73 -5.29
CA LYS A 122 -3.52 15.82 -6.47
C LYS A 122 -4.21 15.36 -7.74
N LEU A 123 -5.01 14.29 -7.68
CA LEU A 123 -5.80 13.83 -8.82
C LEU A 123 -6.81 14.88 -9.28
N LEU A 124 -7.54 15.48 -8.34
CA LEU A 124 -8.50 16.55 -8.65
C LEU A 124 -7.83 17.79 -9.25
N ALA A 125 -6.68 18.19 -8.70
CA ALA A 125 -5.92 19.34 -9.19
C ALA A 125 -5.39 19.12 -10.62
N ASN A 126 -5.01 17.90 -10.98
CA ASN A 126 -4.55 17.57 -12.32
C ASN A 126 -5.69 17.39 -13.33
N ALA A 127 -6.94 17.28 -12.86
CA ALA A 127 -8.13 17.13 -13.69
C ALA A 127 -8.84 18.48 -14.00
N SER A 128 -8.40 19.57 -13.37
CA SER A 128 -8.92 20.94 -13.57
C SER A 128 -8.07 21.72 -14.56
#